data_AF-A0A9P1MGH4-F1
#
_entry.id   AF-A0A9P1MGH4-F1
#
_cell.length_a   1.000
_cell.length_b   1.000
_cell.length_c   1.000
_cell.angle_alpha   90.00
_cell.angle_beta   90.00
_cell.angle_gamma   90.00
#
_symmetry.space_group_name_H-M   'P 1'
#
loop_
_entity.id
_entity.type
_entity.pdbx_description
1 polymer ?
#
loop_
_entity_poly.entity_id
_entity_poly.type
_entity_poly.pdbx_seq_one_letter_code
_entity_poly.pdbx_strand_id
1 'polypeptide(L)'
;MCLNGIEAHHPHVASICVCHEGWVGRHCDRRSMAYTTTALPATAGFPLGWVLAPIFLILAFVAIFLIVCWRRRRSGRFSRLVEVELINL
;
A
#
# COMPACT_ATOMS: atom_id res chain seq x y z
N MET A 1 31.08 -23.54 24.12
CA MET A 1 29.67 -23.85 24.38
C MET A 1 28.78 -23.24 23.31
N CYS A 2 27.98 -24.06 22.66
CA CYS A 2 26.90 -23.63 21.77
C CYS A 2 25.63 -23.37 22.60
N LEU A 3 24.94 -22.26 22.38
CA LEU A 3 23.71 -21.91 23.13
C LEU A 3 22.47 -22.59 22.53
N ASN A 4 22.24 -22.41 21.24
CA ASN A 4 21.08 -22.95 20.50
C ASN A 4 21.53 -23.91 19.38
N GLY A 5 22.35 -24.89 19.73
CA GLY A 5 22.88 -25.86 18.79
C GLY A 5 23.66 -26.97 19.46
N ILE A 6 24.29 -27.82 18.65
CA ILE A 6 25.10 -28.94 19.11
C ILE A 6 26.57 -28.71 18.78
N GLU A 7 27.46 -29.19 19.66
CA GLU A 7 28.89 -29.23 19.39
C GLU A 7 29.18 -30.45 18.50
N ALA A 8 29.59 -30.18 17.26
CA ALA A 8 30.04 -31.19 16.32
C ALA A 8 31.56 -31.30 16.37
N HIS A 9 32.05 -32.49 16.69
CA HIS A 9 33.48 -32.78 16.71
C HIS A 9 33.92 -33.24 15.32
N HIS A 10 34.81 -32.49 14.68
CA HIS A 10 35.44 -32.91 13.43
C HIS A 10 36.84 -33.46 13.72
N PRO A 11 37.23 -34.60 13.11
CA PRO A 11 38.50 -35.28 13.42
C PRO A 11 39.75 -34.47 13.03
N HIS A 12 39.61 -33.41 12.23
CA HIS A 12 40.73 -32.59 11.75
C HIS A 12 40.54 -31.07 11.93
N VAL A 13 39.44 -30.65 12.53
CA VAL A 13 39.11 -29.22 12.75
C VAL A 13 38.47 -29.12 14.12
N ALA A 14 38.92 -28.16 14.93
CA ALA A 14 38.39 -27.91 16.28
C ALA A 14 36.85 -27.94 16.32
N SER A 15 36.26 -28.33 17.45
CA SER A 15 34.81 -28.46 17.62
C SER A 15 34.05 -27.23 17.11
N ILE A 16 33.11 -27.43 16.19
CA ILE A 16 32.26 -26.36 15.64
C ILE A 16 30.84 -26.48 16.18
N CYS A 17 30.13 -25.36 16.24
CA CYS A 17 28.70 -25.36 16.57
C CYS A 17 27.86 -25.55 15.31
N VAL A 18 26.96 -26.54 15.34
CA VAL A 18 25.88 -26.70 14.36
C VAL A 18 24.60 -26.15 14.98
N CYS A 19 24.11 -25.02 14.45
CA CYS A 19 22.97 -24.32 15.02
C CYS A 19 21.63 -24.96 14.64
N HIS A 20 20.67 -24.91 15.55
CA HIS A 20 19.28 -25.26 15.26
C HIS A 20 18.66 -24.25 14.28
N GLU A 21 17.58 -24.65 13.61
CA GLU A 21 16.85 -23.80 12.68
C GLU A 21 16.48 -22.46 13.34
N GLY A 22 16.67 -21.37 12.60
CA GLY A 22 16.42 -20.02 13.12
C GLY A 22 17.57 -19.41 13.92
N TRP A 23 18.71 -20.08 14.07
CA TRP A 23 19.89 -19.59 14.80
C TRP A 23 21.17 -19.66 13.98
N VAL A 24 22.04 -18.67 14.17
CA VAL A 24 23.33 -18.47 13.47
C VAL A 24 24.37 -17.88 14.42
N GLY A 25 25.62 -17.87 13.97
CA GLY A 25 26.77 -17.38 14.73
C GLY A 25 27.65 -18.51 15.24
N ARG A 26 28.89 -18.17 15.63
CA ARG A 26 29.90 -19.16 16.07
C ARG A 26 29.43 -19.98 17.29
N HIS A 27 28.55 -19.41 18.11
CA HIS A 27 27.97 -20.05 19.29
C HIS A 27 26.44 -20.16 19.23
N CYS A 28 25.82 -19.97 18.06
CA CYS A 28 24.37 -19.98 17.89
C CYS A 28 23.65 -18.98 18.80
N ASP A 29 24.26 -17.81 18.96
CA ASP A 29 23.85 -16.73 19.85
C ASP A 29 22.97 -15.68 19.16
N ARG A 30 22.86 -15.74 17.83
CA ARG A 30 22.06 -14.80 17.03
C ARG A 30 20.93 -15.53 16.33
N ARG A 31 19.73 -14.94 16.30
CA ARG A 31 18.66 -15.46 15.45
C ARG A 31 19.02 -15.23 13.99
N SER A 32 18.86 -16.24 13.16
CA SER A 32 18.79 -16.01 11.73
C SER A 32 17.48 -15.25 11.51
N MET A 33 17.62 -13.94 11.30
CA MET A 33 16.67 -13.26 10.44
C MET A 33 16.94 -13.85 9.05
N ALA A 34 16.51 -15.10 8.83
CA ALA A 34 16.03 -15.46 7.52
C ALA A 34 15.03 -14.36 7.25
N TYR A 35 15.41 -13.41 6.38
CA TYR A 35 14.44 -12.57 5.72
C TYR A 35 13.57 -13.61 5.05
N THR A 36 12.49 -13.95 5.73
CA THR A 36 11.34 -14.52 5.10
C THR A 36 11.08 -13.47 4.04
N THR A 37 11.52 -13.73 2.81
CA THR A 37 10.73 -13.36 1.64
C THR A 37 9.42 -14.08 1.88
N THR A 38 8.63 -13.49 2.80
CA THR A 38 7.21 -13.64 2.82
C THR A 38 6.87 -13.34 1.38
N ALA A 39 6.33 -14.33 0.66
CA ALA A 39 5.18 -13.99 -0.15
C ALA A 39 4.31 -13.14 0.79
N LEU A 40 4.43 -11.82 0.66
CA LEU A 40 3.77 -10.89 1.53
C LEU A 40 2.30 -11.31 1.49
N PRO A 41 1.61 -11.43 2.65
CA PRO A 41 0.16 -11.54 2.59
C PRO A 41 -0.32 -10.37 1.72
N ALA A 42 -1.35 -10.58 0.91
CA ALA A 42 -1.92 -9.58 0.00
C ALA A 42 -2.48 -8.31 0.71
N THR A 43 -2.06 -8.08 1.95
CA THR A 43 -2.39 -6.99 2.86
C THR A 43 -1.20 -6.09 3.18
N ALA A 44 0.03 -6.41 2.76
CA ALA A 44 1.16 -5.47 2.81
C ALA A 44 1.19 -4.50 1.62
N GLY A 45 0.03 -4.25 1.01
CA GLY A 45 -0.17 -3.01 0.29
C GLY A 45 0.03 -1.88 1.30
N PHE A 46 1.03 -1.04 1.07
CA PHE A 46 1.14 0.27 1.69
C PHE A 46 -0.28 0.86 1.87
N PRO A 47 -0.59 1.57 2.96
CA PRO A 47 -1.89 2.23 3.16
C PRO A 47 -2.13 3.41 2.18
N LEU A 48 -1.68 3.30 0.92
CA LEU A 48 -2.07 4.17 -0.20
C LEU A 48 -3.59 4.22 -0.35
N GLY A 49 -4.33 3.19 0.06
CA GLY A 49 -5.79 3.23 0.11
C GLY A 49 -6.32 4.40 0.95
N TRP A 50 -5.66 4.73 2.07
CA TRP A 50 -6.09 5.82 2.96
C TRP A 50 -5.76 7.21 2.43
N VAL A 51 -4.76 7.33 1.55
CA VAL A 51 -4.38 8.61 0.94
C VAL A 51 -5.13 8.82 -0.38
N LEU A 52 -5.32 7.76 -1.16
CA LEU A 52 -6.03 7.82 -2.44
C LEU A 52 -7.55 7.95 -2.23
N ALA A 53 -8.13 7.29 -1.22
CA ALA A 53 -9.56 7.41 -0.93
C ALA A 53 -10.05 8.86 -0.74
N PRO A 54 -9.44 9.71 0.09
CA PRO A 54 -9.87 11.11 0.22
C PRO A 54 -9.64 11.90 -1.07
N ILE A 55 -8.56 11.63 -1.81
CA ILE A 55 -8.32 12.28 -3.10
C ILE A 55 -9.43 11.94 -4.11
N PHE A 56 -9.81 10.67 -4.23
CA PHE A 56 -10.91 10.23 -5.09
C PHE A 56 -12.26 10.84 -4.68
N LEU A 57 -12.55 10.94 -3.37
CA LEU A 57 -13.76 11.57 -2.86
C LEU A 57 -13.81 13.07 -3.20
N ILE A 58 -12.70 13.78 -3.05
CA ILE A 58 -12.59 15.21 -3.40
C ILE A 58 -12.81 15.40 -4.90
N LEU A 59 -12.14 14.62 -5.75
CA LEU A 59 -12.30 14.70 -7.20
C LEU A 59 -13.74 14.41 -7.64
N ALA A 60 -14.39 13.41 -7.04
CA ALA A 60 -15.79 13.09 -7.32
C ALA A 60 -16.72 14.24 -6.94
N PHE A 61 -16.52 14.87 -5.78
CA PHE A 61 -17.33 16.01 -5.33
C PHE A 61 -17.17 17.22 -6.26
N VAL A 62 -15.93 17.54 -6.65
CA VAL A 62 -15.64 18.63 -7.60
C VAL A 62 -16.28 18.35 -8.95
N ALA A 63 -16.19 17.12 -9.47
CA ALA A 63 -16.82 16.73 -10.73
C ALA A 63 -18.35 16.87 -10.67
N ILE A 64 -19.00 16.41 -9.60
CA ILE A 64 -20.44 16.56 -9.39
C ILE A 64 -20.82 18.04 -9.33
N PHE A 65 -20.07 18.85 -8.58
CA PHE A 65 -20.32 20.29 -8.48
C PHE A 65 -20.20 20.97 -9.84
N LEU A 66 -19.16 20.66 -10.62
CA LEU A 66 -18.99 21.16 -11.99
C LEU A 66 -20.13 20.71 -12.90
N ILE A 67 -20.59 19.45 -12.80
CA ILE A 67 -21.74 18.95 -13.57
C ILE A 67 -23.01 19.70 -13.17
N VAL A 68 -23.27 19.92 -11.88
CA VAL A 68 -24.43 20.67 -11.40
C VAL A 68 -24.37 22.13 -11.84
N CYS A 69 -23.22 22.79 -11.67
CA CYS A 69 -22.99 24.16 -12.15
C CYS A 69 -23.14 24.24 -13.66
N TRP A 70 -22.63 23.27 -14.41
CA TRP A 70 -22.78 23.21 -15.85
C TRP A 70 -24.22 22.98 -16.27
N ARG A 71 -24.95 22.09 -15.60
CA ARG A 71 -26.39 21.87 -15.84
C ARG A 71 -27.22 23.10 -15.51
N ARG A 72 -26.94 23.77 -14.38
CA ARG A 72 -27.58 25.04 -14.00
C ARG A 72 -27.25 26.14 -15.00
N ARG A 73 -25.98 26.27 -15.40
CA ARG A 73 -25.54 27.25 -16.41
C ARG A 73 -26.14 26.95 -17.78
N ARG A 74 -26.28 25.69 -18.16
CA ARG A 74 -26.93 25.27 -19.41
C ARG A 74 -28.43 25.55 -19.38
N SER A 75 -29.09 25.31 -18.24
CA SER A 75 -30.48 25.70 -18.04
C SER A 75 -30.68 27.21 -18.13
N GLY A 76 -29.82 28.02 -17.49
CA GLY A 76 -29.87 29.47 -17.60
C GLY A 76 -29.47 30.03 -18.98
N ARG A 77 -28.73 29.27 -19.80
CA ARG A 77 -28.42 29.63 -21.19
C ARG A 77 -29.60 29.28 -22.13
N PHE A 78 -30.35 28.23 -21.82
CA PHE A 78 -31.57 27.87 -22.55
C PHE A 78 -32.71 28.88 -22.32
N SER A 79 -32.93 29.31 -21.07
CA SER A 79 -33.94 30.34 -20.77
C SER A 79 -33.69 31.66 -21.51
N ARG A 80 -32.43 32.09 -21.65
CA ARG A 80 -32.09 33.30 -22.41
C ARG A 80 -32.28 33.18 -23.92
N LEU A 81 -32.20 31.99 -24.50
CA LEU A 81 -32.44 31.81 -25.94
C LEU A 81 -33.94 31.89 -26.26
N VAL A 82 -34.79 31.30 -25.42
CA VAL A 82 -36.25 31.38 -25.56
C VAL A 82 -36.75 32.81 -25.37
N GLU A 83 -36.19 33.57 -24.43
CA GLU A 83 -36.55 34.97 -24.22
C GLU A 83 -36.19 35.86 -25.42
N VAL A 84 -35.06 35.61 -26.09
CA VAL A 84 -34.67 36.35 -27.31
C VAL A 84 -35.52 35.99 -28.52
N GLU A 85 -36.01 34.75 -28.62
CA GLU A 85 -37.00 34.36 -29.64
C GLU A 85 -38.37 35.01 -29.41
N LEU A 86 -38.84 35.09 -28.16
CA LEU A 86 -40.15 35.68 -27.84
C LEU A 86 -40.22 37.20 -28.02
N ILE A 87 -39.09 37.90 -27.92
CA ILE A 87 -39.01 39.36 -28.14
C ILE A 87 -38.89 39.71 -29.63
N ASN A 88 -38.48 38.76 -30.49
CA ASN A 88 -38.35 38.95 -31.94
C ASN A 88 -39.57 38.46 -32.74
N LEU A 89 -40.66 38.09 -32.07
CA LEU A 89 -41.96 37.75 -32.69
C LEU A 89 -43.00 38.83 -32.34
#